data_AF-A0A521WYN1-F1
#
_entry.id   AF-A0A521WYN1-F1
#
_cell.length_a   1.000
_cell.length_b   1.000
_cell.length_c   1.000
_cell.angle_alpha   90.00
_cell.angle_beta   90.00
_cell.angle_gamma   90.00
#
_symmetry.space_group_name_H-M   'P 1'
#
loop_
_entity.id
_entity.type
_entity.pdbx_description
1 polymer ?
#
loop_
_entity_poly.entity_id
_entity_poly.type
_entity_poly.pdbx_seq_one_letter_code
_entity_poly.pdbx_strand_id
1 'polypeptide(L)'
;MRTRLLTCGLVAFVAATASIAVACGGGGGDGGSSNNGGQPAGGQASQGPTGLPEVDHLIQAARDGNFIELASLAGYQKVGCEGGGTASAPPCRSGEASGTKVEALAFSNCDHSWIRPEQVSDQYKLLLSSGQVSLYAAYHPNDTSDTFEGGFGSTVVVVLSAGQSGVALHVKDGRVTWIEKECKGIGDLVAGSRVKSMIVAPGGSAETPGATP
;
A
#
# COMPACT_ATOMS: atom_id res chain seq x y z
N MET A 1 -41.38 5.68 -13.07
CA MET A 1 -40.63 5.59 -14.34
C MET A 1 -40.32 7.00 -14.83
N ARG A 2 -39.08 7.47 -14.67
CA ARG A 2 -38.62 8.76 -15.20
C ARG A 2 -37.26 8.56 -15.84
N THR A 3 -37.31 8.47 -17.16
CA THR A 3 -36.19 8.36 -18.10
C THR A 3 -35.36 9.65 -18.05
N ARG A 4 -34.05 9.56 -17.85
CA ARG A 4 -33.12 10.69 -18.09
C ARG A 4 -32.08 10.30 -19.12
N LEU A 5 -31.98 11.16 -20.11
CA LEU A 5 -31.28 10.99 -21.38
C LEU A 5 -29.75 10.93 -21.22
N LEU A 6 -29.15 10.05 -22.01
CA LEU A 6 -27.74 10.04 -22.38
C LEU A 6 -27.35 11.38 -23.02
N THR A 7 -26.19 11.91 -22.64
CA THR A 7 -25.48 12.93 -23.43
C THR A 7 -24.06 12.41 -23.70
N CYS A 8 -23.84 11.92 -24.92
CA CYS A 8 -22.53 11.54 -25.44
C CYS A 8 -21.72 12.81 -25.76
N GLY A 9 -20.75 13.14 -24.92
CA GLY A 9 -19.75 14.17 -25.21
C GLY A 9 -18.51 13.54 -25.84
N LEU A 10 -18.45 13.58 -27.16
CA LEU A 10 -17.27 13.24 -27.95
C LEU A 10 -16.29 14.43 -27.90
N VAL A 11 -15.14 14.28 -27.23
CA VAL A 11 -14.07 15.28 -27.26
C VAL A 11 -12.81 14.65 -27.86
N ALA A 12 -12.50 15.09 -29.08
CA ALA A 12 -11.23 14.83 -29.76
C ALA A 12 -10.36 16.09 -29.64
N PHE A 13 -9.13 15.98 -29.12
CA PHE A 13 -8.09 17.02 -29.26
C PHE A 13 -6.70 16.35 -29.33
N VAL A 14 -6.07 16.34 -30.52
CA VAL A 14 -4.88 17.14 -30.94
C VAL A 14 -3.61 16.74 -30.18
N ALA A 15 -2.72 15.92 -30.74
CA ALA A 15 -1.66 16.18 -31.72
C ALA A 15 -0.38 16.87 -31.18
N ALA A 16 0.70 16.09 -31.22
CA ALA A 16 2.11 16.41 -31.53
C ALA A 16 2.78 17.66 -30.95
N THR A 17 3.82 17.43 -30.13
CA THR A 17 5.03 18.27 -30.10
C THR A 17 6.30 17.43 -29.93
N ALA A 18 7.29 17.77 -30.75
CA ALA A 18 8.56 17.10 -30.94
C ALA A 18 9.69 17.65 -30.03
N SER A 19 10.65 16.76 -29.75
CA SER A 19 12.11 16.93 -29.59
C SER A 19 12.71 18.15 -28.91
N ILE A 20 13.54 17.92 -27.87
CA ILE A 20 14.86 18.59 -27.71
C ILE A 20 15.85 17.59 -27.05
N ALA A 21 17.03 17.45 -27.68
CA ALA A 21 18.21 16.72 -27.20
C ALA A 21 19.17 17.66 -26.47
N VAL A 22 19.73 17.24 -25.33
CA VAL A 22 20.85 17.88 -24.59
C VAL A 22 21.41 16.84 -23.62
N ALA A 23 22.69 16.65 -23.32
CA ALA A 23 24.00 16.87 -23.93
C ALA A 23 24.97 16.07 -23.04
N CYS A 24 25.96 15.39 -23.62
CA CYS A 24 27.05 14.79 -22.87
C CYS A 24 28.07 15.87 -22.45
N GLY A 25 28.23 16.08 -21.15
CA GLY A 25 29.43 16.63 -20.52
C GLY A 25 29.67 15.81 -19.25
N GLY A 26 30.83 15.20 -18.97
CA GLY A 26 32.18 15.60 -19.34
C GLY A 26 32.77 16.39 -18.17
N GLY A 27 33.24 15.71 -17.12
CA GLY A 27 33.88 16.34 -15.97
C GLY A 27 34.37 15.32 -14.94
N GLY A 28 35.66 14.99 -15.00
CA GLY A 28 36.36 14.23 -13.98
C GLY A 28 36.63 15.07 -12.73
N GLY A 29 36.58 14.44 -11.57
CA GLY A 29 36.91 15.03 -10.28
C GLY A 29 37.48 13.95 -9.37
N ASP A 30 38.73 14.15 -8.99
CA ASP A 30 39.58 13.23 -8.25
C ASP A 30 39.19 13.07 -6.77
N GLY A 31 39.42 11.85 -6.28
CA GLY A 31 40.10 11.59 -5.02
C GLY A 31 39.64 12.32 -3.76
N GLY A 32 38.66 11.75 -3.07
CA GLY A 32 38.39 12.04 -1.66
C GLY A 32 38.05 10.76 -0.91
N SER A 33 39.07 10.11 -0.31
CA SER A 33 38.88 9.05 0.68
C SER A 33 38.21 9.64 1.92
N SER A 34 36.88 9.62 1.93
CA SER A 34 36.07 9.88 3.12
C SER A 34 35.94 8.59 3.92
N ASN A 35 36.46 8.61 5.14
CA ASN A 35 36.23 7.60 6.16
C ASN A 35 34.72 7.48 6.46
N ASN A 36 34.06 6.50 5.86
CA ASN A 36 32.68 6.14 6.18
C ASN A 36 32.63 5.43 7.54
N GLY A 37 32.46 6.21 8.60
CA GLY A 37 31.74 5.73 9.78
C GLY A 37 30.36 5.25 9.29
N GLY A 38 30.07 3.97 9.51
CA GLY A 38 28.91 3.27 8.95
C GLY A 38 27.58 3.93 9.34
N GLN A 39 27.13 4.88 8.52
CA GLN A 39 25.74 5.27 8.46
C GLN A 39 25.00 4.10 7.77
N PRO A 40 23.99 3.47 8.38
CA PRO A 40 23.22 2.44 7.71
C PRO A 40 22.67 3.03 6.42
N ALA A 41 23.15 2.51 5.29
CA ALA A 41 22.70 2.93 3.97
C ALA A 41 21.18 2.81 3.94
N GLY A 42 20.48 3.93 3.74
CA GLY A 42 19.04 3.92 3.55
C GLY A 42 18.74 2.99 2.38
N GLY A 43 18.16 1.83 2.67
CA GLY A 43 17.90 0.79 1.68
C GLY A 43 17.10 1.38 0.53
N GLN A 44 17.67 1.37 -0.68
CA GLN A 44 17.01 1.88 -1.87
C GLN A 44 15.79 0.99 -2.17
N ALA A 45 14.62 1.60 -2.30
CA ALA A 45 13.39 0.86 -2.59
C ALA A 45 13.53 -0.02 -3.84
N SER A 46 13.02 -1.24 -3.78
CA SER A 46 13.02 -2.17 -4.89
C SER A 46 12.03 -1.69 -5.96
N GLN A 47 12.44 -1.65 -7.22
CA GLN A 47 11.54 -1.33 -8.32
C GLN A 47 10.94 -2.56 -9.01
N GLY A 48 11.44 -3.76 -8.70
CA GLY A 48 11.03 -5.01 -9.34
C GLY A 48 9.64 -5.52 -8.89
N PRO A 49 9.07 -6.47 -9.66
CA PRO A 49 7.90 -7.24 -9.24
C PRO A 49 8.25 -8.19 -8.09
N THR A 50 7.24 -8.58 -7.31
CA THR A 50 7.34 -9.57 -6.23
C THR A 50 7.31 -11.01 -6.75
N GLY A 51 6.82 -11.22 -7.98
CA GLY A 51 6.60 -12.55 -8.55
C GLY A 51 5.26 -13.16 -8.16
N LEU A 52 4.42 -12.43 -7.42
CA LEU A 52 3.06 -12.82 -7.04
C LEU A 52 2.08 -11.92 -7.82
N PRO A 53 1.36 -12.45 -8.84
CA PRO A 53 0.56 -11.63 -9.75
C PRO A 53 -0.46 -10.73 -9.05
N GLU A 54 -1.13 -11.24 -8.02
CA GLU A 54 -2.13 -10.51 -7.25
C GLU A 54 -1.54 -9.37 -6.40
N VAL A 55 -0.31 -9.56 -5.90
CA VAL A 55 0.42 -8.52 -5.15
C VAL A 55 1.00 -7.49 -6.12
N ASP A 56 1.51 -7.94 -7.26
CA ASP A 56 2.07 -7.06 -8.29
C ASP A 56 1.01 -6.14 -8.89
N HIS A 57 -0.22 -6.64 -9.07
CA HIS A 57 -1.36 -5.82 -9.49
C HIS A 57 -1.67 -4.70 -8.49
N LEU A 58 -1.70 -5.03 -7.20
CA LEU A 58 -1.91 -4.06 -6.12
C LEU A 58 -0.80 -3.00 -6.07
N ILE A 59 0.46 -3.42 -6.17
CA ILE A 59 1.61 -2.52 -6.18
C ILE A 59 1.54 -1.58 -7.38
N GLN A 60 1.16 -2.11 -8.55
CA GLN A 60 1.03 -1.31 -9.77
C GLN A 60 -0.09 -0.28 -9.65
N ALA A 61 -1.27 -0.66 -9.16
CA ALA A 61 -2.37 0.28 -8.91
C ALA A 61 -1.96 1.42 -7.95
N ALA A 62 -1.17 1.10 -6.92
CA ALA A 62 -0.63 2.09 -5.99
C ALA A 62 0.40 3.03 -6.66
N ARG A 63 1.31 2.48 -7.48
CA ARG A 63 2.31 3.25 -8.25
C ARG A 63 1.67 4.20 -9.27
N ASP A 64 0.62 3.75 -9.92
CA ASP A 64 -0.13 4.53 -10.91
C ASP A 64 -1.04 5.59 -10.26
N GLY A 65 -1.14 5.61 -8.93
CA GLY A 65 -2.06 6.49 -8.20
C GLY A 65 -3.53 6.17 -8.48
N ASN A 66 -3.84 4.97 -8.95
CA ASN A 66 -5.20 4.54 -9.23
C ASN A 66 -5.88 4.06 -7.93
N PHE A 67 -6.19 5.01 -7.04
CA PHE A 67 -6.76 4.70 -5.72
C PHE A 67 -8.16 4.09 -5.78
N ILE A 68 -8.89 4.26 -6.91
CA ILE A 68 -10.18 3.59 -7.12
C ILE A 68 -9.96 2.09 -7.37
N GLU A 69 -9.01 1.75 -8.24
CA GLU A 69 -8.63 0.36 -8.48
C GLU A 69 -8.05 -0.28 -7.22
N LEU A 70 -7.16 0.42 -6.51
CA LEU A 70 -6.61 -0.07 -5.25
C LEU A 70 -7.70 -0.29 -4.19
N ALA A 71 -8.69 0.60 -4.09
CA ALA A 71 -9.85 0.42 -3.22
C ALA A 71 -10.73 -0.78 -3.63
N SER A 72 -10.82 -1.09 -4.93
CA SER A 72 -11.55 -2.28 -5.40
C SER A 72 -10.91 -3.60 -5.00
N LEU A 73 -9.62 -3.57 -4.66
CA LEU A 73 -8.86 -4.71 -4.12
C LEU A 73 -9.02 -4.85 -2.59
N ALA A 74 -9.81 -4.00 -1.92
CA ALA A 74 -10.06 -4.14 -0.50
C ALA A 74 -10.89 -5.40 -0.18
N GLY A 75 -10.47 -6.12 0.86
CA GLY A 75 -11.16 -7.24 1.47
C GLY A 75 -11.98 -6.76 2.66
N TYR A 76 -13.19 -6.30 2.41
CA TYR A 76 -14.10 -5.83 3.45
C TYR A 76 -14.61 -6.96 4.33
N GLN A 77 -14.98 -6.59 5.56
CA GLN A 77 -15.56 -7.53 6.51
C GLN A 77 -16.77 -6.96 7.23
N LYS A 78 -17.62 -7.86 7.70
CA LYS A 78 -18.93 -7.55 8.27
C LYS A 78 -18.83 -7.50 9.79
N VAL A 79 -18.58 -6.31 10.31
CA VAL A 79 -18.44 -6.04 11.74
C VAL A 79 -19.63 -5.26 12.27
N GLY A 80 -19.95 -5.41 13.56
CA GLY A 80 -21.03 -4.62 14.17
C GLY A 80 -20.55 -3.18 14.35
N CYS A 81 -21.32 -2.19 13.92
CA CYS A 81 -20.99 -0.79 14.22
C CYS A 81 -21.32 -0.45 15.68
N GLU A 82 -20.66 0.57 16.23
CA GLU A 82 -20.97 1.12 17.55
C GLU A 82 -21.25 2.62 17.48
N GLY A 83 -22.05 3.14 18.41
CA GLY A 83 -22.35 4.57 18.49
C GLY A 83 -21.08 5.39 18.76
N GLY A 84 -20.61 6.14 17.77
CA GLY A 84 -19.36 6.92 17.82
C GLY A 84 -18.10 6.18 17.32
N GLY A 85 -18.16 4.85 17.20
CA GLY A 85 -17.02 4.01 16.80
C GLY A 85 -16.01 3.80 17.93
N THR A 86 -15.28 2.70 17.86
CA THR A 86 -14.23 2.31 18.79
C THR A 86 -13.06 1.67 18.03
N ALA A 87 -12.00 1.29 18.74
CA ALA A 87 -10.94 0.47 18.17
C ALA A 87 -11.46 -0.87 17.60
N SER A 88 -12.53 -1.39 18.21
CA SER A 88 -13.13 -2.68 17.89
C SER A 88 -14.29 -2.62 16.89
N ALA A 89 -14.87 -1.43 16.69
CA ALA A 89 -16.05 -1.29 15.83
C ALA A 89 -16.08 0.01 15.04
N PRO A 90 -16.51 0.00 13.77
CA PRO A 90 -16.73 1.23 13.01
C PRO A 90 -17.87 2.06 13.63
N PRO A 91 -17.88 3.38 13.42
CA PRO A 91 -19.00 4.21 13.82
C PRO A 91 -20.28 3.83 13.07
N CYS A 92 -21.41 3.76 13.77
CA CYS A 92 -22.73 3.67 13.15
C CYS A 92 -23.09 4.99 12.43
N ARG A 93 -23.70 4.89 11.26
CA ARG A 93 -24.30 6.02 10.56
C ARG A 93 -25.63 6.40 11.18
N SER A 94 -26.13 7.59 10.81
CA SER A 94 -27.49 7.99 11.15
C SER A 94 -28.50 6.94 10.64
N GLY A 95 -29.33 6.44 11.55
CA GLY A 95 -30.32 5.40 11.26
C GLY A 95 -29.83 3.95 11.42
N GLU A 96 -28.53 3.71 11.60
CA GLU A 96 -28.02 2.39 11.97
C GLU A 96 -28.07 2.21 13.50
N ALA A 97 -28.62 1.10 13.96
CA ALA A 97 -28.57 0.73 15.38
C ALA A 97 -27.19 0.16 15.73
N SER A 98 -26.74 0.33 16.99
CA SER A 98 -25.52 -0.32 17.48
C SER A 98 -25.61 -1.84 17.27
N GLY A 99 -24.51 -2.45 16.84
CA GLY A 99 -24.42 -3.86 16.46
C GLY A 99 -24.83 -4.16 15.02
N THR A 100 -25.36 -3.19 14.26
CA THR A 100 -25.68 -3.38 12.83
C THR A 100 -24.43 -3.82 12.09
N LYS A 101 -24.52 -4.92 11.34
CA LYS A 101 -23.40 -5.44 10.55
C LYS A 101 -23.16 -4.55 9.34
N VAL A 102 -21.98 -3.95 9.28
CA VAL A 102 -21.54 -3.05 8.21
C VAL A 102 -20.23 -3.56 7.64
N GLU A 103 -20.01 -3.27 6.36
CA GLU A 103 -18.74 -3.55 5.71
C GLU A 103 -17.72 -2.49 6.11
N ALA A 104 -16.55 -2.95 6.55
CA ALA A 104 -15.42 -2.10 6.89
C ALA A 104 -14.09 -2.78 6.59
N LEU A 105 -13.07 -1.97 6.38
CA LEU A 105 -11.67 -2.35 6.24
C LEU A 105 -10.93 -1.92 7.51
N ALA A 106 -10.13 -2.82 8.07
CA ALA A 106 -9.31 -2.50 9.23
C ALA A 106 -8.22 -1.47 8.85
N PHE A 107 -8.02 -0.50 9.72
CA PHE A 107 -6.94 0.50 9.58
C PHE A 107 -6.25 0.72 10.92
N SER A 108 -4.93 0.78 10.92
CA SER A 108 -4.17 1.18 12.08
C SER A 108 -3.19 2.31 11.77
N ASN A 109 -3.13 3.28 12.67
CA ASN A 109 -2.11 4.31 12.73
C ASN A 109 -1.82 4.58 14.21
N CYS A 110 -1.16 3.61 14.83
CA CYS A 110 -0.86 3.50 16.27
C CYS A 110 -2.06 3.15 17.14
N ASP A 111 -3.24 3.60 16.73
CA ASP A 111 -4.51 3.12 17.21
C ASP A 111 -5.22 2.33 16.12
N HIS A 112 -6.12 1.45 16.55
CA HIS A 112 -6.99 0.68 15.67
C HIS A 112 -8.22 1.49 15.31
N SER A 113 -8.68 1.34 14.06
CA SER A 113 -9.87 2.00 13.54
C SER A 113 -10.41 1.26 12.32
N TRP A 114 -11.52 1.75 11.78
CA TRP A 114 -12.24 1.10 10.69
C TRP A 114 -12.61 2.10 9.61
N ILE A 115 -12.48 1.68 8.35
CA ILE A 115 -12.75 2.51 7.18
C ILE A 115 -13.88 1.86 6.39
N ARG A 116 -14.93 2.62 6.07
CA ARG A 116 -16.03 2.10 5.24
C ARG A 116 -15.67 2.13 3.75
N PRO A 117 -16.30 1.29 2.90
CA PRO A 117 -15.95 1.17 1.48
C PRO A 117 -15.81 2.50 0.73
N GLU A 118 -16.74 3.43 0.95
CA GLU A 118 -16.74 4.74 0.28
C GLU A 118 -15.59 5.68 0.69
N GLN A 119 -14.86 5.35 1.77
CA GLN A 119 -13.76 6.14 2.30
C GLN A 119 -12.38 5.58 1.93
N VAL A 120 -12.31 4.33 1.43
CA VAL A 120 -11.03 3.63 1.23
C VAL A 120 -10.15 4.30 0.18
N SER A 121 -10.71 4.77 -0.93
CA SER A 121 -9.92 5.46 -1.96
C SER A 121 -9.30 6.75 -1.44
N ASP A 122 -10.06 7.51 -0.65
CA ASP A 122 -9.59 8.76 -0.04
C ASP A 122 -8.51 8.47 1.00
N GLN A 123 -8.65 7.38 1.75
CA GLN A 123 -7.60 6.93 2.66
C GLN A 123 -6.31 6.61 1.91
N TYR A 124 -6.36 5.82 0.83
CA TYR A 124 -5.16 5.51 0.05
C TYR A 124 -4.51 6.77 -0.51
N LYS A 125 -5.33 7.71 -1.03
CA LYS A 125 -4.84 9.00 -1.49
C LYS A 125 -4.13 9.77 -0.38
N LEU A 126 -4.71 9.83 0.82
CA LEU A 126 -4.09 10.49 1.97
C LEU A 126 -2.73 9.85 2.33
N LEU A 127 -2.64 8.53 2.30
CA LEU A 127 -1.44 7.78 2.70
C LEU A 127 -0.32 7.81 1.66
N LEU A 128 -0.67 7.83 0.36
CA LEU A 128 0.29 7.59 -0.72
C LEU A 128 0.58 8.83 -1.58
N SER A 129 -0.14 9.95 -1.39
CA SER A 129 0.05 11.17 -2.20
C SER A 129 1.31 11.99 -1.87
N SER A 130 2.05 11.63 -0.81
CA SER A 130 3.23 12.39 -0.35
C SER A 130 4.48 12.22 -1.22
N GLY A 131 4.46 11.34 -2.23
CA GLY A 131 5.60 11.16 -3.12
C GLY A 131 5.39 10.04 -4.13
N GLN A 132 6.45 9.69 -4.85
CA GLN A 132 6.45 8.52 -5.72
C GLN A 132 6.34 7.25 -4.86
N VAL A 133 5.30 6.45 -5.13
CA VAL A 133 5.11 5.16 -4.44
C VAL A 133 6.16 4.17 -4.93
N SER A 134 6.81 3.49 -4.00
CA SER A 134 7.77 2.43 -4.31
C SER A 134 7.61 1.23 -3.38
N LEU A 135 8.03 0.05 -3.84
CA LEU A 135 7.98 -1.16 -3.02
C LEU A 135 9.18 -1.13 -2.06
N TYR A 136 8.91 -1.06 -0.76
CA TYR A 136 9.95 -1.11 0.26
C TYR A 136 10.30 -2.54 0.63
N ALA A 137 9.29 -3.37 0.91
CA ALA A 137 9.45 -4.78 1.23
C ALA A 137 8.18 -5.58 0.93
N ALA A 138 8.31 -6.89 0.79
CA ALA A 138 7.20 -7.82 0.82
C ALA A 138 7.61 -9.07 1.61
N TYR A 139 6.73 -9.61 2.45
CA TYR A 139 7.09 -10.73 3.31
C TYR A 139 5.90 -11.57 3.75
N HIS A 140 6.17 -12.79 4.19
CA HIS A 140 5.20 -13.62 4.91
C HIS A 140 5.24 -13.30 6.40
N PRO A 141 4.12 -12.97 7.05
CA PRO A 141 4.11 -12.59 8.46
C PRO A 141 4.35 -13.80 9.39
N ASN A 142 4.95 -13.56 10.57
CA ASN A 142 5.19 -14.58 11.61
C ASN A 142 3.89 -15.09 12.23
N ASP A 143 2.93 -14.20 12.42
CA ASP A 143 1.65 -14.49 13.05
C ASP A 143 0.51 -13.95 12.17
N THR A 144 -0.46 -14.81 11.88
CA THR A 144 -1.69 -14.45 11.16
C THR A 144 -2.92 -14.48 12.08
N SER A 145 -2.80 -15.10 13.25
CA SER A 145 -3.82 -15.19 14.30
C SER A 145 -3.96 -13.91 15.13
N ASP A 146 -2.97 -13.04 15.15
CA ASP A 146 -3.01 -11.74 15.86
C ASP A 146 -3.44 -10.56 14.96
N THR A 147 -3.84 -10.82 13.71
CA THR A 147 -4.35 -9.76 12.82
C THR A 147 -5.66 -9.21 13.38
N PHE A 148 -5.73 -7.88 13.60
CA PHE A 148 -6.88 -7.07 14.04
C PHE A 148 -8.10 -7.91 14.53
N GLU A 149 -8.29 -8.07 15.85
CA GLU A 149 -9.36 -8.92 16.45
C GLU A 149 -9.34 -10.43 16.10
N GLY A 150 -8.23 -10.95 15.59
CA GLY A 150 -7.90 -12.37 15.50
C GLY A 150 -8.50 -13.15 14.34
N GLY A 151 -9.03 -12.47 13.31
CA GLY A 151 -9.92 -13.12 12.34
C GLY A 151 -9.55 -13.02 10.86
N PHE A 152 -8.61 -12.17 10.47
CA PHE A 152 -8.51 -11.79 9.04
C PHE A 152 -7.44 -12.59 8.31
N GLY A 153 -6.30 -12.77 8.98
CA GLY A 153 -5.11 -13.35 8.41
C GLY A 153 -4.56 -12.51 7.27
N SER A 154 -3.27 -12.68 7.03
CA SER A 154 -2.60 -12.21 5.82
C SER A 154 -1.67 -13.31 5.36
N THR A 155 -1.65 -13.58 4.06
CA THR A 155 -0.68 -14.49 3.47
C THR A 155 0.60 -13.73 3.14
N VAL A 156 0.47 -12.44 2.79
CA VAL A 156 1.58 -11.56 2.43
C VAL A 156 1.35 -10.18 3.05
N VAL A 157 2.42 -9.54 3.50
CA VAL A 157 2.43 -8.11 3.84
C VAL A 157 3.28 -7.38 2.82
N VAL A 158 2.72 -6.32 2.23
CA VAL A 158 3.38 -5.46 1.24
C VAL A 158 3.62 -4.11 1.89
N VAL A 159 4.89 -3.72 2.05
CA VAL A 159 5.26 -2.42 2.59
C VAL A 159 5.61 -1.50 1.43
N LEU A 160 4.81 -0.45 1.26
CA LEU A 160 5.02 0.61 0.29
C LEU A 160 5.61 1.83 0.98
N SER A 161 6.53 2.53 0.32
CA SER A 161 6.98 3.85 0.75
C SER A 161 6.46 4.93 -0.20
N ALA A 162 6.15 6.11 0.34
CA ALA A 162 5.78 7.31 -0.41
C ALA A 162 6.46 8.53 0.22
N GLY A 163 7.63 8.90 -0.32
CA GLY A 163 8.49 9.90 0.31
C GLY A 163 9.12 9.38 1.61
N GLN A 164 8.82 10.03 2.74
CA GLN A 164 9.32 9.64 4.07
C GLN A 164 8.33 8.76 4.85
N SER A 165 7.17 8.46 4.28
CA SER A 165 6.11 7.65 4.90
C SER A 165 6.04 6.24 4.35
N GLY A 166 5.46 5.32 5.13
CA GLY A 166 5.42 3.90 4.82
C GLY A 166 4.11 3.23 5.22
N VAL A 167 3.44 2.55 4.30
CA VAL A 167 2.20 1.82 4.60
C VAL A 167 2.42 0.33 4.38
N ALA A 168 2.03 -0.48 5.35
CA ALA A 168 1.90 -1.92 5.21
C ALA A 168 0.47 -2.28 4.79
N LEU A 169 0.37 -3.02 3.69
CA LEU A 169 -0.87 -3.58 3.18
C LEU A 169 -0.83 -5.07 3.47
N HIS A 170 -1.71 -5.52 4.35
CA HIS A 170 -1.88 -6.92 4.69
C HIS A 170 -2.79 -7.55 3.65
N VAL A 171 -2.29 -8.55 2.93
CA VAL A 171 -2.92 -9.15 1.75
C VAL A 171 -3.28 -10.60 2.02
N LYS A 172 -4.47 -11.01 1.61
CA LYS A 172 -4.95 -12.39 1.61
C LYS A 172 -5.82 -12.62 0.38
N ASP A 173 -5.55 -13.70 -0.36
CA ASP A 173 -6.29 -14.07 -1.56
C ASP A 173 -6.43 -12.90 -2.57
N GLY A 174 -5.35 -12.12 -2.73
CA GLY A 174 -5.30 -10.94 -3.60
C GLY A 174 -6.07 -9.71 -3.11
N ARG A 175 -6.54 -9.71 -1.86
CA ARG A 175 -7.28 -8.59 -1.27
C ARG A 175 -6.57 -7.98 -0.08
N VAL A 176 -6.66 -6.65 0.06
CA VAL A 176 -6.14 -5.94 1.24
C VAL A 176 -7.12 -6.10 2.40
N THR A 177 -6.73 -6.84 3.43
CA THR A 177 -7.58 -7.09 4.62
C THR A 177 -7.34 -6.09 5.74
N TRP A 178 -6.18 -5.44 5.75
CA TRP A 178 -5.80 -4.43 6.75
C TRP A 178 -4.74 -3.47 6.18
N ILE A 179 -4.91 -2.18 6.47
CA ILE A 179 -3.96 -1.12 6.16
C ILE A 179 -3.31 -0.67 7.48
N GLU A 180 -1.98 -0.72 7.55
CA GLU A 180 -1.21 -0.27 8.71
C GLU A 180 -0.25 0.85 8.29
N LYS A 181 -0.41 2.04 8.89
CA LYS A 181 0.51 3.17 8.71
C LYS A 181 1.66 3.07 9.72
N GLU A 182 2.84 3.52 9.33
CA GLU A 182 4.00 3.58 10.21
C GLU A 182 3.78 4.49 11.44
N CYS A 183 4.11 3.99 12.63
CA CYS A 183 4.07 4.77 13.87
C CYS A 183 5.42 5.35 14.26
N LYS A 184 6.45 4.51 14.21
CA LYS A 184 7.83 4.84 14.61
C LYS A 184 8.76 4.95 13.40
N GLY A 185 8.19 4.94 12.20
CA GLY A 185 8.89 4.89 10.93
C GLY A 185 8.76 3.53 10.23
N ILE A 186 9.06 3.53 8.93
CA ILE A 186 8.85 2.37 8.03
C ILE A 186 9.60 1.10 8.45
N GLY A 187 10.73 1.25 9.17
CA GLY A 187 11.49 0.11 9.71
C GLY A 187 10.70 -0.74 10.70
N ASP A 188 9.74 -0.15 11.43
CA ASP A 188 8.89 -0.87 12.37
C ASP A 188 7.95 -1.85 11.64
N LEU A 189 7.51 -1.50 10.43
CA LEU A 189 6.63 -2.34 9.59
C LEU A 189 7.34 -3.60 9.08
N VAL A 190 8.67 -3.66 9.14
CA VAL A 190 9.48 -4.81 8.71
C VAL A 190 10.34 -5.38 9.84
N ALA A 191 10.00 -5.07 11.09
CA ALA A 191 10.74 -5.59 12.24
C ALA A 191 10.81 -7.12 12.21
N GLY A 192 11.96 -7.70 12.59
CA GLY A 192 12.17 -9.16 12.50
C GLY A 192 11.14 -10.00 13.26
N SER A 193 10.53 -9.46 14.32
CA SER A 193 9.43 -10.11 15.03
C SER A 193 8.16 -10.28 14.19
N ARG A 194 7.97 -9.46 13.15
CA ARG A 194 6.81 -9.50 12.24
C ARG A 194 7.02 -10.42 11.04
N VAL A 195 8.28 -10.74 10.69
CA VAL A 195 8.65 -11.38 9.43
C VAL A 195 9.01 -12.85 9.63
N LYS A 196 8.29 -13.75 8.96
CA LYS A 196 8.60 -15.19 8.87
C LYS A 196 9.62 -15.48 7.79
N SER A 197 9.38 -14.94 6.61
CA SER A 197 10.29 -15.02 5.47
C SER A 197 10.08 -13.82 4.57
N MET A 198 11.19 -13.30 4.02
CA MET A 198 11.16 -12.20 3.07
C MET A 198 10.84 -12.72 1.66
N ILE A 199 10.03 -11.97 0.93
CA ILE A 199 9.82 -12.10 -0.52
C ILE A 199 10.67 -11.05 -1.23
N VAL A 200 10.61 -9.80 -0.74
CA VAL A 200 11.46 -8.68 -1.17
C VAL A 200 12.00 -7.99 0.08
N ALA A 201 13.32 -7.96 0.23
CA ALA A 201 13.97 -7.30 1.35
C ALA A 201 14.08 -5.77 1.14
N PRO A 202 14.07 -4.96 2.21
CA PRO A 202 14.43 -3.54 2.13
C PRO A 202 15.78 -3.34 1.44
N GLY A 203 15.87 -2.45 0.44
CA GLY A 203 17.13 -2.24 -0.28
C GLY A 203 17.43 -3.28 -1.37
N GLY A 204 16.69 -4.40 -1.42
CA GLY A 204 16.97 -5.53 -2.28
C GLY A 204 16.23 -5.48 -3.61
N SER A 205 16.84 -6.02 -4.67
CA SER A 205 16.06 -6.45 -5.84
C SER A 205 15.34 -7.76 -5.50
N ALA A 206 14.10 -7.95 -5.97
CA ALA A 206 13.38 -9.21 -5.77
C ALA A 206 14.26 -10.39 -6.23
N GLU A 207 14.42 -11.42 -5.39
CA GLU A 207 15.11 -12.64 -5.80
C GLU A 207 14.33 -13.24 -6.97
N THR A 208 14.99 -13.37 -8.12
CA THR A 208 14.39 -14.03 -9.27
C THR A 208 14.09 -15.47 -8.87
N PRO A 209 12.83 -15.95 -8.97
CA PRO A 209 12.50 -17.33 -8.62
C PRO A 209 13.44 -18.27 -9.38
N GLY A 210 14.29 -19.00 -8.64
CA GLY A 210 15.18 -19.98 -9.23
C GLY A 210 14.34 -21.00 -9.98
N ALA A 211 14.49 -21.06 -11.30
CA ALA A 211 13.82 -22.05 -12.13
C ALA A 211 14.08 -23.43 -11.53
N THR A 212 13.03 -24.11 -11.08
CA THR A 212 13.15 -25.46 -10.55
C THR A 212 13.45 -26.39 -11.76
N PRO A 213 14.53 -27.19 -11.72
CA PRO A 213 14.92 -28.06 -12.83
C PRO A 213 13.92 -29.21 -13.05
#